data_AF-A0A0C1LGN9-F1
#
_entry.id   AF-A0A0C1LGN9-F1
#
_cell.length_a   1.000
_cell.length_b   1.000
_cell.length_c   1.000
_cell.angle_alpha   90.00
_cell.angle_beta   90.00
_cell.angle_gamma   90.00
#
_symmetry.space_group_name_H-M   'P 1'
#
loop_
_entity.id
_entity.type
_entity.pdbx_description
1 polymer ?
#
loop_
_entity_poly.entity_id
_entity_poly.type
_entity_poly.pdbx_seq_one_letter_code
_entity_poly.pdbx_strand_id
1 'polypeptide(L)'
;MQSLNNYLYQNKSISIPGLGTLHMERIPARTDFVNRQLLPPGYTFRFDKYFDAPGKDFFSYISSVKHLTDYDAIKWYNEFAYELRSRIRNREQAVWEGLGTFHSDDNGEIYFEADRRYELALGPVTAERVIRENMEHHLLVGDRERTTGEMPELLTHTESKKDSWWIYAIVIAAIALSLCAVGFMRNGFRFFSSGNQQTVPAYQMPVISR
;
A
#
# COMPACT_ATOMS: atom_id res chain seq x y z
N MET A 1 -30.10 -20.98 25.29
CA MET A 1 -29.07 -20.33 24.46
C MET A 1 -27.69 -20.24 25.10
N GLN A 2 -27.54 -19.67 26.31
CA GLN A 2 -26.22 -19.34 26.87
C GLN A 2 -25.18 -20.47 26.88
N SER A 3 -25.57 -21.72 27.15
CA SER A 3 -24.66 -22.88 27.09
C SER A 3 -24.10 -23.12 25.69
N LEU A 4 -24.89 -22.90 24.63
CA LEU A 4 -24.43 -23.08 23.25
C LEU A 4 -23.42 -22.00 22.87
N ASN A 5 -23.67 -20.75 23.28
CA ASN A 5 -22.75 -19.65 23.06
C ASN A 5 -21.42 -19.91 23.77
N ASN A 6 -21.47 -20.33 25.04
CA ASN A 6 -20.27 -20.68 25.81
C ASN A 6 -19.45 -21.79 25.13
N TYR A 7 -20.13 -22.84 24.63
CA TYR A 7 -19.46 -23.89 23.87
C TYR A 7 -18.76 -23.35 22.63
N LEU A 8 -19.43 -22.49 21.85
CA LEU A 8 -18.87 -21.86 20.65
C LEU A 8 -17.66 -20.97 20.99
N TYR A 9 -17.70 -20.20 22.08
CA TYR A 9 -16.54 -19.39 22.50
C TYR A 9 -15.33 -20.24 22.89
N GLN A 10 -15.56 -21.40 23.51
CA GLN A 10 -14.50 -22.31 23.96
C GLN A 10 -13.92 -23.11 22.78
N ASN A 11 -14.77 -23.71 21.95
CA ASN A 11 -14.37 -24.65 20.91
C ASN A 11 -14.20 -24.01 19.53
N LYS A 12 -14.56 -22.73 19.37
CA LYS A 12 -14.50 -21.97 18.11
C LYS A 12 -15.37 -22.49 16.97
N SER A 13 -16.13 -23.55 17.18
CA SER A 13 -17.15 -24.01 16.24
C SER A 13 -18.31 -24.70 16.94
N ILE A 14 -19.48 -24.68 16.29
CA ILE A 14 -20.64 -25.47 16.68
C ILE A 14 -21.38 -25.95 15.42
N SER A 15 -21.54 -27.26 15.29
CA SER A 15 -22.29 -27.88 14.19
C SER A 15 -23.77 -27.94 14.52
N ILE A 16 -24.63 -27.46 13.64
CA ILE A 16 -26.08 -27.44 13.78
C ILE A 16 -26.68 -28.45 12.80
N PRO A 17 -27.25 -29.58 13.28
CA PRO A 17 -27.81 -30.65 12.46
C PRO A 17 -28.79 -30.16 11.40
N GLY A 18 -28.57 -30.56 10.15
CA GLY A 18 -29.44 -30.19 9.02
C GLY A 18 -29.39 -28.73 8.60
N LEU A 19 -28.43 -27.95 9.12
CA LEU A 19 -28.17 -26.57 8.72
C LEU A 19 -26.72 -26.35 8.29
N GLY A 20 -25.76 -26.66 9.15
CA GLY A 20 -24.35 -26.37 8.91
C GLY A 20 -23.57 -26.07 10.20
N THR A 21 -22.32 -25.66 10.07
CA THR A 21 -21.43 -25.32 11.19
C THR A 21 -21.20 -23.82 11.25
N LEU A 22 -21.33 -23.26 12.45
CA LEU A 22 -20.95 -21.89 12.73
C LEU A 22 -19.53 -21.88 13.30
N HIS A 23 -18.63 -21.16 12.66
CA HIS A 23 -17.23 -21.00 13.04
C HIS A 23 -16.98 -19.60 13.60
N MET A 24 -16.16 -19.52 14.63
CA MET A 24 -15.64 -18.30 15.20
C MET A 24 -14.20 -18.09 14.71
N GLU A 25 -14.00 -17.08 13.89
CA GLU A 25 -12.71 -16.76 13.29
C GLU A 25 -12.13 -15.49 13.92
N ARG A 26 -10.82 -15.50 14.15
CA ARG A 26 -10.12 -14.32 14.67
C ARG A 26 -9.77 -13.40 13.51
N ILE A 27 -10.15 -12.13 13.63
CA ILE A 27 -9.67 -11.07 12.75
C ILE A 27 -8.44 -10.42 13.41
N PRO A 28 -7.27 -10.39 12.75
CA PRO A 28 -6.10 -9.70 13.28
C PRO A 28 -6.32 -8.19 13.29
N ALA A 29 -5.54 -7.47 14.10
CA ALA A 29 -5.51 -6.01 14.08
C ALA A 29 -5.14 -5.52 12.67
N ARG A 30 -5.76 -4.42 12.23
CA ARG A 30 -5.55 -3.86 10.89
C ARG A 30 -5.20 -2.39 10.99
N THR A 31 -4.26 -1.94 10.16
CA THR A 31 -3.95 -0.51 10.04
C THR A 31 -4.94 0.15 9.09
N ASP A 32 -5.63 1.16 9.58
CA ASP A 32 -6.38 2.11 8.77
C ASP A 32 -5.48 3.31 8.47
N PHE A 33 -4.94 3.36 7.26
CA PHE A 33 -4.07 4.44 6.80
C PHE A 33 -4.81 5.76 6.58
N VAL A 34 -6.10 5.72 6.24
CA VAL A 34 -6.91 6.92 5.96
C VAL A 34 -7.15 7.68 7.25
N ASN A 35 -7.56 6.96 8.30
CA ASN A 35 -7.84 7.54 9.60
C ASN A 35 -6.62 7.58 10.53
N ARG A 36 -5.46 7.05 10.09
CA ARG A 36 -4.22 6.92 10.90
C ARG A 36 -4.47 6.19 12.21
N GLN A 37 -5.20 5.08 12.14
CA GLN A 37 -5.60 4.29 13.30
C GLN A 37 -5.23 2.83 13.13
N LEU A 38 -5.01 2.15 14.25
CA LEU A 38 -4.99 0.70 14.33
C LEU A 38 -6.36 0.24 14.80
N LEU A 39 -7.06 -0.47 13.92
CA LEU A 39 -8.27 -1.20 14.25
C LEU A 39 -7.89 -2.41 15.12
N PRO A 40 -8.61 -2.64 16.23
CA PRO A 40 -8.31 -3.73 17.15
C PRO A 40 -8.48 -5.09 16.45
N PRO A 41 -7.82 -6.15 16.97
CA PRO A 41 -8.21 -7.50 16.60
C PRO A 41 -9.66 -7.75 17.06
N GLY A 42 -10.36 -8.64 16.37
CA GLY A 42 -11.74 -8.96 16.63
C GLY A 42 -12.05 -10.44 16.41
N TYR A 43 -13.32 -10.79 16.53
CA TYR A 43 -13.86 -12.08 16.10
C TYR A 43 -14.99 -11.87 15.12
N THR A 44 -15.08 -12.75 14.13
CA THR A 44 -16.22 -12.82 13.22
C THR A 44 -16.77 -14.24 13.22
N PHE A 45 -18.02 -14.37 12.81
CA PHE A 45 -18.71 -15.64 12.69
C PHE A 45 -18.91 -15.98 11.22
N ARG A 46 -18.42 -17.15 10.80
CA ARG A 46 -18.61 -17.68 9.45
C ARG A 46 -19.51 -18.90 9.52
N PHE A 47 -20.54 -18.94 8.69
CA PHE A 47 -21.42 -20.10 8.56
C PHE A 47 -21.04 -20.95 7.35
N ASP A 48 -20.98 -22.26 7.55
CA ASP A 48 -20.60 -23.26 6.56
C ASP A 48 -21.67 -24.37 6.46
N LYS A 49 -22.20 -24.63 5.27
CA LYS A 49 -23.34 -25.55 5.07
C LYS A 49 -22.94 -27.02 4.97
N TYR A 50 -21.65 -27.33 4.78
CA TYR A 50 -21.23 -28.69 4.39
C TYR A 50 -21.08 -29.65 5.58
N PHE A 51 -20.87 -29.12 6.78
CA PHE A 51 -20.69 -29.92 8.00
C PHE A 51 -21.81 -29.60 8.98
N ASP A 52 -22.58 -30.59 9.39
CA ASP A 52 -23.74 -30.38 10.27
C ASP A 52 -23.79 -31.36 11.45
N ALA A 53 -22.91 -32.36 11.49
CA ALA A 53 -22.85 -33.35 12.57
C ALA A 53 -22.11 -32.82 13.81
N PRO A 54 -22.76 -32.74 14.99
CA PRO A 54 -22.10 -32.40 16.23
C PRO A 54 -21.25 -33.57 16.74
N GLY A 55 -20.08 -33.26 17.31
CA GLY A 55 -19.20 -34.26 17.91
C GLY A 55 -19.73 -34.81 19.23
N LYS A 56 -19.21 -35.96 19.66
CA LYS A 56 -19.54 -36.55 20.97
C LYS A 56 -19.22 -35.60 22.14
N ASP A 57 -18.12 -34.87 22.04
CA ASP A 57 -17.66 -33.95 23.09
C ASP A 57 -18.65 -32.79 23.32
N PHE A 58 -19.35 -32.36 22.26
CA PHE A 58 -20.43 -31.38 22.38
C PHE A 58 -21.56 -31.91 23.26
N PHE A 59 -22.03 -33.14 23.03
CA PHE A 59 -23.11 -33.70 23.82
C PHE A 59 -22.69 -33.95 25.27
N SER A 60 -21.46 -34.41 25.51
CA SER A 60 -20.88 -34.54 26.86
C SER A 60 -20.82 -33.19 27.59
N TYR A 61 -20.47 -32.11 26.88
CA TYR A 61 -20.50 -30.76 27.45
C TYR A 61 -21.93 -30.34 27.81
N ILE A 62 -22.89 -30.53 26.90
CA ILE A 62 -24.28 -30.14 27.14
C ILE A 62 -24.91 -30.95 28.27
N SER A 63 -24.67 -32.26 28.34
CA SER A 63 -25.16 -33.12 29.42
C SER A 63 -24.63 -32.66 30.77
N SER A 64 -23.35 -32.31 30.87
CA SER A 64 -22.74 -31.78 32.09
C SER A 64 -23.30 -30.41 32.51
N VAL A 65 -23.44 -29.46 31.58
CA VAL A 65 -23.87 -28.07 31.89
C VAL A 65 -25.36 -27.99 32.18
N LYS A 66 -26.17 -28.86 31.56
CA LYS A 66 -27.63 -28.89 31.75
C LYS A 66 -28.12 -29.93 32.75
N HIS A 67 -27.23 -30.75 33.31
CA HIS A 67 -27.59 -31.89 34.15
C HIS A 67 -28.59 -32.84 33.48
N LEU A 68 -28.37 -33.11 32.19
CA LEU A 68 -29.17 -34.02 31.38
C LEU A 68 -28.42 -35.34 31.17
N THR A 69 -29.13 -36.40 30.82
CA THR A 69 -28.49 -37.59 30.26
C THR A 69 -27.95 -37.28 28.86
N ASP A 70 -26.96 -38.03 28.38
CA ASP A 70 -26.45 -37.85 27.00
C ASP A 70 -27.57 -38.01 25.96
N TYR A 71 -28.49 -38.94 26.18
CA TYR A 71 -29.66 -39.13 25.31
C TYR A 71 -30.57 -37.90 25.29
N ASP A 72 -30.89 -37.34 26.46
CA ASP A 72 -31.74 -36.15 26.56
C ASP A 72 -31.04 -34.92 25.98
N ALA A 73 -29.72 -34.80 26.12
CA ALA A 73 -28.93 -33.73 25.51
C ALA A 73 -28.96 -33.79 23.97
N ILE A 74 -28.84 -34.99 23.40
CA ILE A 74 -28.95 -35.22 21.95
C ILE A 74 -30.36 -34.84 21.47
N LYS A 75 -31.40 -35.34 22.15
CA LYS A 75 -32.80 -35.06 21.80
C LYS A 75 -33.08 -33.56 21.86
N TRP A 76 -32.73 -32.91 22.97
CA TRP A 76 -32.92 -31.47 23.18
C TRP A 76 -32.25 -30.64 22.08
N TYR A 77 -31.01 -30.99 21.71
CA TYR A 77 -30.29 -30.23 20.70
C TYR A 77 -30.86 -30.44 19.29
N ASN A 78 -31.29 -31.65 18.96
CA ASN A 78 -31.95 -31.93 17.68
C ASN A 78 -33.29 -31.21 17.56
N GLU A 79 -34.07 -31.14 18.64
CA GLU A 79 -35.31 -30.35 18.70
C GLU A 79 -35.02 -28.86 18.46
N PHE A 80 -34.00 -28.32 19.13
CA PHE A 80 -33.55 -26.94 18.90
C PHE A 80 -33.13 -26.69 17.43
N ALA A 81 -32.32 -27.57 16.85
CA ALA A 81 -31.88 -27.45 15.46
C ALA A 81 -33.05 -27.52 14.47
N TYR A 82 -34.02 -28.40 14.75
CA TYR A 82 -35.24 -28.52 13.96
C TYR A 82 -36.09 -27.24 14.01
N GLU A 83 -36.32 -26.68 15.21
CA GLU A 83 -37.06 -25.42 15.37
C GLU A 83 -36.37 -24.27 14.63
N LEU A 84 -35.05 -24.15 14.77
CA LEU A 84 -34.27 -23.13 14.10
C LEU A 84 -34.41 -23.23 12.58
N ARG A 85 -34.26 -24.44 12.03
CA ARG A 85 -34.44 -24.71 10.59
C ARG A 85 -35.85 -24.42 10.11
N SER A 86 -36.86 -24.76 10.92
CA SER A 86 -38.26 -24.52 10.58
C SER A 86 -38.55 -23.02 10.44
N ARG A 87 -38.06 -22.20 11.38
CA ARG A 87 -38.17 -20.72 11.31
C ARG A 87 -37.52 -20.17 10.05
N ILE A 88 -36.29 -20.57 9.75
CA ILE A 88 -35.56 -20.13 8.55
C ILE A 88 -36.34 -20.49 7.28
N ARG A 89 -36.85 -21.73 7.18
CA ARG A 89 -37.62 -22.20 6.01
C ARG A 89 -38.94 -21.42 5.83
N ASN A 90 -39.58 -21.01 6.91
CA ASN A 90 -40.81 -20.23 6.87
C ASN A 90 -40.54 -18.74 6.54
N ARG A 91 -39.31 -18.37 6.16
CA ARG A 91 -38.85 -16.99 5.94
C ARG A 91 -39.04 -16.11 7.19
N GLU A 92 -39.06 -16.72 8.37
CA GLU A 92 -39.07 -16.01 9.64
C GLU A 92 -37.64 -15.65 10.05
N GLN A 93 -37.49 -14.54 10.76
CA GLN A 93 -36.22 -14.11 11.29
C GLN A 93 -35.79 -15.04 12.44
N ALA A 94 -34.80 -15.89 12.18
CA ALA A 94 -34.27 -16.83 13.15
C ALA A 94 -33.12 -16.21 13.94
N VAL A 95 -33.46 -15.50 15.02
CA VAL A 95 -32.49 -14.81 15.88
C VAL A 95 -31.79 -15.80 16.80
N TRP A 96 -30.46 -15.83 16.75
CA TRP A 96 -29.62 -16.49 17.74
C TRP A 96 -29.11 -15.44 18.72
N GLU A 97 -29.74 -15.41 19.90
CA GLU A 97 -29.44 -14.41 20.92
C GLU A 97 -27.95 -14.32 21.26
N GLY A 98 -27.41 -13.12 21.07
CA GLY A 98 -26.02 -12.83 21.34
C GLY A 98 -25.04 -13.47 20.36
N LEU A 99 -25.43 -13.86 19.15
CA LEU A 99 -24.49 -14.15 18.06
C LEU A 99 -24.87 -13.40 16.78
N GLY A 100 -26.16 -13.39 16.43
CA GLY A 100 -26.65 -12.81 15.18
C GLY A 100 -27.94 -13.46 14.71
N THR A 101 -28.22 -13.34 13.42
CA THR A 101 -29.49 -13.75 12.83
C THR A 101 -29.28 -14.61 11.59
N PHE A 102 -30.07 -15.67 11.46
CA PHE A 102 -30.14 -16.48 10.25
C PHE A 102 -31.22 -15.97 9.31
N HIS A 103 -30.89 -15.93 8.02
CA HIS A 103 -31.74 -15.49 6.93
C HIS A 103 -31.72 -16.53 5.80
N SER A 104 -32.82 -16.60 5.04
CA SER A 104 -32.89 -17.34 3.77
C SER A 104 -33.07 -16.35 2.63
N ASP A 105 -32.30 -16.49 1.55
CA ASP A 105 -32.54 -15.71 0.32
C ASP A 105 -33.72 -16.28 -0.49
N ASP A 106 -34.02 -15.64 -1.62
CA ASP A 106 -35.09 -16.09 -2.54
C ASP A 106 -34.78 -17.42 -3.24
N ASN A 107 -33.51 -17.82 -3.29
CA ASN A 107 -33.06 -19.10 -3.82
C ASN A 107 -33.09 -20.23 -2.75
N GLY A 108 -33.43 -19.91 -1.50
CA GLY A 108 -33.42 -20.84 -0.38
C GLY A 108 -32.04 -21.04 0.26
N GLU A 109 -31.04 -20.24 -0.13
CA GLU A 109 -29.71 -20.26 0.47
C GLU A 109 -29.73 -19.58 1.85
N ILE A 110 -29.17 -20.27 2.84
CA ILE A 110 -29.11 -19.78 4.21
C ILE A 110 -27.86 -18.94 4.44
N TYR A 111 -28.01 -17.78 5.06
CA TYR A 111 -26.92 -16.88 5.44
C TYR A 111 -27.03 -16.52 6.92
N PHE A 112 -25.87 -16.28 7.54
CA PHE A 112 -25.79 -15.82 8.92
C PHE A 112 -25.22 -14.40 8.96
N GLU A 113 -25.96 -13.49 9.57
CA GLU A 113 -25.55 -12.12 9.83
C GLU A 113 -25.15 -11.98 11.29
N ALA A 114 -23.87 -11.73 11.57
CA ALA A 114 -23.36 -11.60 12.92
C ALA A 114 -23.74 -10.25 13.55
N ASP A 115 -24.09 -10.25 14.83
CA ASP A 115 -24.30 -9.02 15.58
C ASP A 115 -22.96 -8.27 15.75
N ARG A 116 -22.94 -6.98 15.38
CA ARG A 116 -21.75 -6.09 15.49
C ARG A 116 -21.20 -5.92 16.92
N ARG A 117 -21.85 -6.49 17.93
CA ARG A 117 -21.51 -6.32 19.35
C ARG A 117 -20.23 -7.08 19.78
N TYR A 118 -19.63 -7.90 18.92
CA TYR A 118 -18.45 -8.71 19.23
C TYR A 118 -17.12 -8.16 18.72
N GLU A 119 -17.11 -6.92 18.22
CA GLU A 119 -15.89 -6.14 18.26
C GLU A 119 -15.49 -6.08 19.74
N LEU A 120 -14.38 -6.72 20.09
CA LEU A 120 -13.77 -6.66 21.42
C LEU A 120 -13.86 -5.20 21.90
N ALA A 121 -14.08 -4.97 23.20
CA ALA A 121 -14.20 -3.64 23.81
C ALA A 121 -12.88 -2.84 23.80
N LEU A 122 -12.16 -2.89 22.68
CA LEU A 122 -10.94 -2.23 22.35
C LEU A 122 -11.33 -1.17 21.31
N GLY A 123 -11.10 0.10 21.64
CA GLY A 123 -11.29 1.16 20.67
C GLY A 123 -10.14 1.19 19.65
N PRO A 124 -10.35 1.77 18.46
CA PRO A 124 -9.26 2.12 17.57
C PRO A 124 -8.21 2.98 18.30
N VAL A 125 -6.93 2.70 18.04
CA VAL A 125 -5.81 3.44 18.65
C VAL A 125 -5.10 4.25 17.58
N THR A 126 -4.80 5.53 17.84
CA THR A 126 -4.06 6.38 16.90
C THR A 126 -2.67 5.80 16.61
N ALA A 127 -2.33 5.73 15.33
CA ALA A 127 -1.06 5.23 14.84
C ALA A 127 -0.18 6.40 14.37
N GLU A 128 0.87 6.72 15.13
CA GLU A 128 1.87 7.69 14.71
C GLU A 128 3.02 7.01 13.98
N ARG A 129 3.34 7.50 12.78
CA ARG A 129 4.49 7.00 12.01
C ARG A 129 5.77 7.59 12.60
N VAL A 130 6.55 6.76 13.28
CA VAL A 130 7.90 7.12 13.73
C VAL A 130 8.84 7.12 12.52
N ILE A 131 9.18 8.30 12.00
CA ILE A 131 10.24 8.47 11.00
C ILE A 131 11.55 8.55 11.76
N ARG A 132 12.43 7.58 11.58
CA ARG A 132 13.78 7.60 12.14
C ARG A 132 14.74 8.08 11.05
N GLU A 133 14.98 9.39 11.00
CA GLU A 133 15.92 9.99 10.03
C GLU A 133 17.38 9.62 10.31
N ASN A 134 17.72 9.27 11.56
CA ASN A 134 19.09 8.96 12.00
C ASN A 134 19.27 7.48 12.41
N MET A 135 18.86 6.52 11.56
CA MET A 135 19.33 5.15 11.73
C MET A 135 20.62 4.99 10.93
N GLU A 136 21.76 5.04 11.63
CA GLU A 136 23.06 4.66 11.08
C GLU A 136 23.05 3.18 10.75
N HIS A 137 22.62 2.84 9.54
CA HIS A 137 22.75 1.48 9.04
C HIS A 137 24.21 1.25 8.66
N HIS A 138 24.86 0.30 9.33
CA HIS A 138 26.14 -0.24 8.87
C HIS A 138 25.87 -0.99 7.56
N LEU A 139 26.35 -0.44 6.46
CA LEU A 139 26.29 -1.04 5.13
C LEU A 139 27.69 -1.54 4.77
N LEU A 140 27.77 -2.73 4.21
CA LEU A 140 29.03 -3.31 3.75
C LEU A 140 29.24 -2.87 2.29
N VAL A 141 30.23 -2.01 2.05
CA VAL A 141 30.57 -1.50 0.71
C VAL A 141 31.92 -2.08 0.30
N GLY A 142 31.92 -3.04 -0.62
CA GLY A 142 33.12 -3.82 -0.96
C GLY A 142 33.47 -4.79 0.17
N ASP A 143 34.60 -4.58 0.84
CA ASP A 143 35.09 -5.41 1.96
C ASP A 143 35.09 -4.66 3.31
N ARG A 144 34.49 -3.46 3.40
CA ARG A 144 34.49 -2.63 4.61
C ARG A 144 33.07 -2.25 5.06
N GLU A 145 32.79 -2.42 6.34
CA GLU A 145 31.58 -1.91 7.00
C GLU A 145 31.67 -0.37 7.14
N ARG A 146 30.64 0.35 6.70
CA ARG A 146 30.56 1.82 6.73
C ARG A 146 29.16 2.29 7.13
N THR A 147 29.06 3.40 7.85
CA THR A 147 27.77 3.99 8.28
C THR A 147 27.29 5.05 7.29
N THR A 148 25.96 5.17 7.12
CA THR A 148 25.32 6.09 6.16
C THR A 148 25.64 7.58 6.39
N GLY A 149 26.09 7.97 7.60
CA GLY A 149 26.45 9.34 7.94
C GLY A 149 27.72 9.88 7.27
N GLU A 150 28.63 9.00 6.82
CA GLU A 150 29.95 9.40 6.27
C GLU A 150 29.96 9.58 4.74
N MET A 151 28.90 9.15 4.02
CA MET A 151 28.84 9.24 2.55
C MET A 151 28.73 10.67 1.96
N PRO A 152 28.09 11.66 2.60
CA PRO A 152 27.98 13.00 2.02
C PRO A 152 29.30 13.77 1.95
N GLU A 153 30.23 13.55 2.91
CA GLU A 153 31.52 14.28 2.99
C GLU A 153 32.52 13.84 1.91
N LEU A 154 32.51 12.56 1.51
CA LEU A 154 33.41 12.07 0.46
C LEU A 154 32.97 12.48 -0.95
N LEU A 155 31.66 12.69 -1.16
CA LEU A 155 31.13 13.17 -2.44
C LEU A 155 31.31 14.68 -2.64
N THR A 156 31.42 15.44 -1.55
CA THR A 156 31.64 16.91 -1.61
C THR A 156 33.11 17.29 -1.82
N HIS A 157 34.06 16.38 -1.63
CA HIS A 157 35.49 16.67 -1.76
C HIS A 157 36.06 16.64 -3.20
N THR A 158 35.21 16.68 -4.23
CA THR A 158 35.65 16.87 -5.63
C THR A 158 35.24 18.24 -6.20
N GLU A 159 35.18 19.28 -5.37
CA GLU A 159 35.30 20.66 -5.86
C GLU A 159 36.79 20.92 -6.15
N SER A 160 37.24 20.39 -7.29
CA SER A 160 38.54 20.74 -7.88
C SER A 160 38.58 22.26 -8.05
N LYS A 161 39.46 22.90 -7.28
CA LYS A 161 39.75 24.33 -7.32
C LYS A 161 40.08 24.69 -8.77
N LYS A 162 39.09 25.21 -9.50
CA LYS A 162 39.18 25.46 -10.93
C LYS A 162 40.30 26.49 -11.14
N ASP A 163 41.44 26.00 -11.62
CA ASP A 163 42.62 26.83 -11.81
C ASP A 163 42.24 28.07 -12.62
N SER A 164 42.65 29.23 -12.11
CA SER A 164 42.25 30.54 -12.61
C SER A 164 42.93 30.91 -13.93
N TRP A 165 43.07 29.93 -14.84
CA TRP A 165 43.65 30.07 -16.17
C TRP A 165 42.90 31.11 -17.01
N TRP A 166 41.59 31.25 -16.78
CA TRP A 166 40.74 32.22 -17.48
C TRP A 166 41.15 33.67 -17.18
N ILE A 167 41.78 33.94 -16.03
CA ILE A 167 42.29 35.26 -15.68
C ILE A 167 43.46 35.63 -16.62
N TYR A 168 44.36 34.69 -16.88
CA TYR A 168 45.46 34.91 -17.84
C TYR A 168 44.93 35.13 -19.26
N ALA A 169 43.86 34.45 -19.67
CA ALA A 169 43.22 34.66 -20.97
C ALA A 169 42.67 36.09 -21.12
N ILE A 170 42.05 36.65 -20.07
CA ILE A 170 41.55 38.04 -20.08
C ILE A 170 42.70 39.04 -20.17
N VAL A 171 43.79 38.81 -19.44
CA VAL A 171 44.96 39.70 -19.48
C VAL A 171 45.58 39.75 -20.88
N ILE A 172 45.74 38.59 -21.53
CA ILE A 172 46.27 38.52 -22.91
C ILE A 172 45.33 39.22 -23.89
N ALA A 173 44.02 39.01 -23.77
CA ALA A 173 43.03 39.66 -24.63
C ALA A 173 43.07 41.20 -24.50
N ALA A 174 43.23 41.72 -23.27
CA ALA A 174 43.35 43.15 -23.03
C ALA A 174 44.62 43.76 -23.66
N ILE A 175 45.75 43.05 -23.58
CA ILE A 175 47.01 43.49 -24.21
C ILE A 175 46.86 43.52 -25.74
N ALA A 176 46.27 42.48 -26.32
CA ALA A 176 46.03 42.41 -27.77
C ALA A 176 45.14 43.54 -28.26
N LEU A 177 44.03 43.81 -27.56
CA LEU A 177 43.12 44.93 -27.85
C LEU A 177 43.85 46.28 -27.76
N SER A 178 44.68 46.47 -26.73
CA SER A 178 45.45 47.71 -26.57
C SER A 178 46.44 47.92 -27.72
N LEU A 179 47.13 46.86 -28.18
CA LEU A 179 48.05 46.93 -29.31
C LEU A 179 47.31 47.21 -30.63
N CYS A 180 46.17 46.57 -30.85
CA CYS A 180 45.31 46.84 -32.00
C CYS A 180 44.81 48.30 -32.00
N ALA A 181 44.38 48.82 -30.85
CA ALA A 181 43.92 50.20 -30.72
C ALA A 181 45.02 51.22 -31.01
N VAL A 182 46.24 50.99 -30.50
CA VAL A 182 47.40 51.85 -30.79
C VAL A 182 47.79 51.75 -32.28
N GLY A 183 47.80 50.56 -32.86
CA GLY A 183 48.05 50.36 -34.29
C GLY A 183 47.02 51.08 -35.16
N PHE A 184 45.74 51.02 -34.77
CA PHE A 184 44.64 51.74 -35.42
C PHE A 184 44.87 53.26 -35.38
N MET A 185 45.20 53.80 -34.21
CA MET A 185 45.41 55.25 -34.03
C MET A 185 46.64 55.76 -34.80
N ARG A 186 47.70 54.95 -34.91
CA ARG A 186 48.93 55.37 -35.62
C ARG A 186 48.82 55.23 -37.14
N ASN A 187 48.17 54.18 -37.64
CA ASN A 187 48.18 53.88 -39.06
C ASN A 187 46.96 54.40 -39.84
N GLY A 188 45.92 54.87 -39.16
CA GLY A 188 44.69 55.35 -39.81
C GLY A 188 43.95 54.22 -40.54
N PHE A 189 42.63 54.19 -40.43
CA PHE A 189 41.86 53.09 -40.97
C PHE A 189 41.74 53.13 -42.50
N ARG A 190 42.35 52.17 -43.22
CA ARG A 190 42.11 51.97 -44.67
C ARG A 190 41.11 50.83 -44.86
N PHE A 191 39.82 51.13 -44.83
CA PHE A 191 38.69 50.18 -44.99
C PHE A 191 38.47 49.70 -46.44
N PHE A 192 39.41 49.89 -47.38
CA PHE A 192 39.16 49.63 -48.81
C PHE A 192 40.23 48.73 -49.43
N SER A 193 40.04 47.41 -49.36
CA SER A 193 40.55 46.48 -50.40
C SER A 193 39.87 45.10 -50.39
N SER A 194 38.56 45.00 -50.15
CA SER A 194 37.81 43.77 -50.42
C SER A 194 36.74 44.03 -51.49
N GLY A 195 37.18 44.13 -52.75
CA GLY A 195 36.30 44.23 -53.91
C GLY A 195 37.11 44.07 -55.21
N ASN A 196 36.77 43.06 -56.01
CA ASN A 196 37.44 42.79 -57.29
C ASN A 196 37.11 43.91 -58.29
N GLN A 197 38.11 44.74 -58.66
CA GLN A 197 37.94 45.87 -59.60
C GLN A 197 38.42 45.53 -61.02
N GLN A 198 38.14 44.32 -61.50
CA GLN A 198 38.36 43.99 -62.91
C GLN A 198 37.10 44.34 -63.72
N THR A 199 37.17 45.39 -64.54
CA THR A 199 36.15 45.68 -65.57
C THR A 199 36.45 44.86 -66.82
N VAL A 200 35.54 43.97 -67.21
CA VAL A 200 35.63 43.19 -68.45
C VAL A 200 35.32 44.10 -69.66
N PRO A 201 36.18 44.20 -70.69
CA PRO A 201 35.91 45.04 -71.85
C PRO A 201 34.77 44.48 -72.70
N ALA A 202 33.88 45.35 -73.17
CA ALA A 202 32.70 44.99 -73.96
C ALA A 202 33.09 44.59 -75.40
N TYR A 203 32.64 43.41 -75.82
CA TYR A 203 32.80 42.85 -77.17
C TYR A 203 31.89 43.59 -78.17
N GLN A 204 32.46 44.30 -79.15
CA GLN A 204 31.71 44.94 -80.23
C GLN A 204 31.41 43.93 -81.35
N MET A 205 30.13 43.73 -81.68
CA MET A 205 29.71 42.91 -82.82
C MET A 205 29.84 43.66 -84.15
N PRO A 206 30.30 43.02 -85.23
CA PRO A 206 30.34 43.62 -86.55
C PRO A 206 28.93 43.78 -87.15
N VAL A 207 28.70 44.93 -87.78
CA VAL A 207 27.44 45.30 -88.43
C VAL A 207 27.24 44.46 -89.69
N ILE A 208 26.10 43.77 -89.78
CA ILE A 208 25.67 43.03 -90.97
C ILE A 208 25.16 44.05 -92.01
N SER A 209 25.87 44.19 -93.13
CA SER A 209 25.38 44.87 -94.33
C SER A 209 24.37 43.98 -95.05
N ARG A 210 23.28 44.61 -95.54
CA ARG A 210 22.15 44.00 -96.27
C ARG A 210 22.56 43.09 -97.43
#